data_AF-A0A940XUW3-F1
#
_entry.id   AF-A0A940XUW3-F1
#
_cell.length_a   1.000
_cell.length_b   1.000
_cell.length_c   1.000
_cell.angle_alpha   90.00
_cell.angle_beta   90.00
_cell.angle_gamma   90.00
#
_symmetry.space_group_name_H-M   'P 1'
#
loop_
_entity.id
_entity.type
_entity.pdbx_description
1 polymer ?
#
loop_
_entity_poly.entity_id
_entity_poly.type
_entity_poly.pdbx_seq_one_letter_code
_entity_poly.pdbx_strand_id
1 'polypeptide(L)'
;MTAVVYDAGMLIHLEQGRKKAVSLHQEILRRGGHRPIVPLPVLGQVWRPGAGNYTCLKAVLAGCTVYAARDSRAPLFTAKGWDDPLHACRPCVAGHTEADGKRVGALGARAKLPAKKDFDVVDALVLMIAAHHGRALIVTTDLDDLPAYREALGEHHIGICHPDAPQRIL
;
A
#
# COMPACT_ATOMS: atom_id res chain seq x y z
N MET A 1 -6.76 14.59 -1.20
CA MET A 1 -6.88 13.36 -0.39
C MET A 1 -5.60 12.58 -0.58
N THR A 2 -4.95 12.12 0.48
CA THR A 2 -3.71 11.32 0.36
C THR A 2 -4.09 9.84 0.42
N ALA A 3 -3.80 9.07 -0.63
CA ALA A 3 -3.94 7.62 -0.56
C ALA A 3 -2.81 7.03 0.29
N VAL A 4 -3.07 5.96 1.03
CA VAL A 4 -2.03 5.26 1.80
C VAL A 4 -1.93 3.83 1.26
N VAL A 5 -0.72 3.40 0.89
CA VAL A 5 -0.45 2.05 0.39
C VAL A 5 0.40 1.31 1.42
N TYR A 6 -0.01 0.10 1.79
CA TYR A 6 0.77 -0.77 2.67
C TYR A 6 1.60 -1.74 1.84
N ASP A 7 2.88 -1.85 2.16
CA ASP A 7 3.73 -2.94 1.69
C ASP A 7 3.56 -4.20 2.57
N ALA A 8 4.39 -5.20 2.32
CA ALA A 8 4.43 -6.41 3.15
C ALA A 8 4.90 -6.14 4.60
N GLY A 9 5.93 -5.33 4.79
CA GLY A 9 6.48 -5.00 6.11
C GLY A 9 5.46 -4.39 7.07
N MET A 10 4.65 -3.44 6.59
CA MET A 10 3.56 -2.83 7.36
C MET A 10 2.49 -3.86 7.74
N LEU A 11 2.08 -4.74 6.82
CA LEU A 11 1.12 -5.80 7.14
C LEU A 11 1.66 -6.81 8.15
N ILE A 12 2.94 -7.19 8.04
CA ILE A 12 3.61 -8.09 9.00
C ILE A 12 3.66 -7.43 10.38
N HIS A 13 4.01 -6.14 10.46
CA HIS A 13 3.99 -5.41 11.73
C HIS A 13 2.58 -5.31 12.35
N LEU A 14 1.54 -5.16 11.54
CA LEU A 14 0.16 -5.17 11.99
C LEU A 14 -0.28 -6.57 12.48
N GLU A 15 0.08 -7.63 11.76
CA GLU A 15 -0.17 -9.01 12.16
C GLU A 15 0.49 -9.33 13.51
N GLN A 16 1.72 -8.87 13.72
CA GLN A 16 2.47 -9.00 14.97
C GLN A 16 1.95 -8.09 16.11
N GLY A 17 0.95 -7.24 15.86
CA GLY A 17 0.40 -6.33 16.87
C GLY A 17 1.37 -5.25 17.32
N ARG A 18 2.33 -4.85 16.48
CA ARG A 18 3.30 -3.79 16.82
C ARG A 18 2.57 -2.49 17.12
N LYS A 19 2.71 -1.97 18.36
CA LYS A 19 1.94 -0.82 18.87
C LYS A 19 1.94 0.39 17.95
N LYS A 20 3.09 0.73 17.35
CA LYS A 20 3.24 1.87 16.45
C LYS A 20 2.51 1.67 15.12
N ALA A 21 2.65 0.50 14.50
CA ALA A 21 1.90 0.14 13.30
C ALA A 21 0.38 0.13 13.56
N VAL A 22 -0.06 -0.47 14.66
CA VAL A 22 -1.48 -0.46 15.07
C VAL A 22 -1.98 0.96 15.27
N SER A 23 -1.24 1.79 16.01
CA SER A 23 -1.61 3.20 16.23
C SER A 23 -1.68 4.00 14.93
N LEU A 24 -0.74 3.79 14.00
CA LEU A 24 -0.73 4.44 12.70
C LEU A 24 -1.93 4.00 11.84
N HIS A 25 -2.24 2.71 11.82
CA HIS A 25 -3.41 2.18 11.11
C HIS A 25 -4.71 2.80 11.64
N GLN A 26 -4.88 2.88 12.96
CA GLN A 26 -6.06 3.51 13.56
C GLN A 26 -6.15 5.01 13.28
N GLU A 27 -5.02 5.72 13.26
CA GLU A 27 -4.96 7.13 12.84
C GLU A 27 -5.46 7.32 11.40
N ILE A 28 -4.94 6.50 10.47
CA ILE A 28 -5.33 6.55 9.05
C ILE A 28 -6.84 6.32 8.90
N LEU A 29 -7.37 5.28 9.57
CA LEU A 29 -8.81 5.00 9.53
C LEU A 29 -9.64 6.16 10.12
N ARG A 30 -9.21 6.74 11.25
CA ARG A 30 -9.93 7.84 11.91
C ARG A 30 -9.95 9.11 11.06
N ARG A 31 -8.88 9.41 10.32
CA ARG A 31 -8.84 10.57 9.40
C ARG A 31 -9.82 10.41 8.23
N GLY A 32 -10.12 9.17 7.85
CA GLY A 32 -11.07 8.88 6.78
C GLY A 32 -10.57 9.31 5.40
N GLY A 33 -11.50 9.46 4.45
CA GLY A 33 -11.18 9.78 3.06
C GLY A 33 -10.94 8.51 2.23
N HIS A 34 -9.73 7.96 2.26
CA HIS A 34 -9.36 6.75 1.50
C HIS A 34 -8.96 5.62 2.47
N ARG A 35 -9.50 4.41 2.29
CA ARG A 35 -9.01 3.21 2.99
C ARG A 35 -7.53 3.00 2.69
N PRO A 36 -6.72 2.51 3.63
CA PRO A 36 -5.42 1.99 3.27
C PRO A 36 -5.56 0.94 2.16
N ILE A 37 -4.71 1.05 1.15
CA ILE A 37 -4.67 0.18 -0.01
C ILE A 37 -3.65 -0.92 0.27
N VAL A 38 -4.07 -2.16 0.11
CA VAL A 38 -3.23 -3.35 0.18
C VAL A 38 -3.14 -3.93 -1.22
N PRO A 39 -1.96 -3.93 -1.87
CA PRO A 39 -1.82 -4.62 -3.14
C PRO A 39 -2.11 -6.12 -2.98
N LEU A 40 -2.85 -6.71 -3.93
CA LEU A 40 -3.10 -8.16 -3.94
C LEU A 40 -1.82 -9.02 -3.81
N PRO A 41 -0.70 -8.73 -4.53
CA PRO A 41 0.52 -9.53 -4.37
C PRO A 41 1.15 -9.38 -2.96
N VAL A 42 1.05 -8.21 -2.35
CA VAL A 42 1.49 -7.98 -0.96
C VAL A 42 0.68 -8.85 0.01
N LEU A 43 -0.66 -8.88 -0.15
CA LEU A 43 -1.50 -9.78 0.64
C LEU A 43 -1.09 -11.24 0.45
N GLY A 44 -0.84 -11.67 -0.78
CA GLY A 44 -0.37 -13.03 -1.08
C GLY A 44 0.98 -13.39 -0.46
N GLN A 45 1.92 -12.44 -0.39
CA GLN A 45 3.22 -12.66 0.26
C GLN A 45 3.11 -12.86 1.78
N VAL A 46 2.20 -12.10 2.41
CA VAL A 46 2.03 -12.09 3.88
C VAL A 46 1.09 -13.20 4.35
N TRP A 47 0.07 -13.55 3.56
CA TRP A 47 -0.94 -14.54 3.93
C TRP A 47 -0.39 -15.98 3.89
N ARG A 48 0.23 -16.42 5.00
CA ARG A 48 0.80 -17.77 5.13
C ARG A 48 0.01 -18.62 6.13
N PRO A 49 -0.86 -19.54 5.69
CA PRO A 49 -1.59 -20.42 6.60
C PRO A 49 -0.65 -21.41 7.32
N GLY A 50 -0.70 -21.45 8.66
CA GLY A 50 0.22 -22.13 9.58
C GLY A 50 1.11 -21.18 10.42
N ALA A 51 0.91 -21.17 11.75
CA ALA A 51 1.76 -20.58 12.82
C ALA A 51 1.42 -19.21 13.46
N GLY A 52 0.29 -18.53 13.15
CA GLY A 52 -0.05 -17.25 13.79
C GLY A 52 -1.51 -16.79 13.71
N ASN A 53 -1.86 -15.71 14.44
CA ASN A 53 -3.21 -15.18 14.60
C ASN A 53 -3.77 -14.52 13.31
N TYR A 54 -4.27 -15.32 12.35
CA TYR A 54 -5.00 -14.82 11.16
C TYR A 54 -6.19 -13.91 11.51
N THR A 55 -6.70 -14.01 12.73
CA THR A 55 -7.75 -13.13 13.26
C THR A 55 -7.32 -11.66 13.27
N CYS A 56 -6.06 -11.37 13.62
CA CYS A 56 -5.53 -10.01 13.64
C CYS A 56 -5.45 -9.42 12.23
N LEU A 57 -4.89 -10.17 11.28
CA LEU A 57 -4.78 -9.70 9.88
C LEU A 57 -6.16 -9.56 9.21
N LYS A 58 -7.10 -10.46 9.49
CA LYS A 58 -8.51 -10.31 9.05
C LYS A 58 -9.14 -9.01 9.58
N ALA A 59 -8.92 -8.67 10.85
CA ALA A 59 -9.43 -7.44 11.43
C ALA A 59 -8.82 -6.19 10.77
N VAL A 60 -7.52 -6.23 10.48
CA VAL A 60 -6.82 -5.17 9.73
C VAL A 60 -7.39 -5.01 8.32
N LEU A 61 -7.60 -6.10 7.59
CA LEU A 61 -8.12 -6.07 6.22
C LEU A 61 -9.56 -5.55 6.15
N ALA A 62 -10.36 -5.69 7.21
CA ALA A 62 -11.67 -5.05 7.29
C ALA A 62 -11.58 -3.51 7.23
N GLY A 63 -10.45 -2.92 7.62
CA GLY A 63 -10.19 -1.49 7.46
C GLY A 63 -9.74 -1.08 6.05
N CYS A 64 -9.27 -2.03 5.24
CA CYS A 64 -8.51 -1.76 4.01
C CYS A 64 -9.30 -2.02 2.73
N THR A 65 -8.76 -1.54 1.61
CA THR A 65 -9.12 -1.99 0.26
C THR A 65 -7.96 -2.78 -0.31
N VAL A 66 -8.23 -3.98 -0.79
CA VAL A 66 -7.29 -4.83 -1.51
C VAL A 66 -7.36 -4.47 -2.99
N TYR A 67 -6.28 -3.88 -3.51
CA TYR A 67 -6.21 -3.43 -4.90
C TYR A 67 -6.31 -4.62 -5.87
N ALA A 68 -7.09 -4.48 -6.93
CA ALA A 68 -7.36 -5.51 -7.92
C ALA A 68 -8.03 -6.81 -7.39
N ALA A 69 -8.63 -6.77 -6.20
CA ALA A 69 -9.53 -7.83 -5.71
C ALA A 69 -11.00 -7.41 -5.87
N ARG A 70 -11.76 -8.18 -6.65
CA ARG A 70 -13.17 -7.85 -7.02
C ARG A 70 -14.10 -7.81 -5.82
N ASP A 71 -13.82 -8.62 -4.81
CA ASP A 71 -14.59 -8.77 -3.57
C ASP A 71 -14.09 -7.84 -2.45
N SER A 72 -13.17 -6.91 -2.77
CA SER A 72 -12.67 -5.99 -1.77
C SER A 72 -13.64 -4.86 -1.44
N ARG A 73 -13.42 -4.26 -0.26
CA ARG A 73 -14.20 -3.11 0.20
C ARG A 73 -13.96 -1.89 -0.69
N ALA A 74 -14.98 -1.07 -0.86
CA ALA A 74 -14.87 0.17 -1.62
C ALA A 74 -13.81 1.11 -1.00
N PRO A 75 -13.03 1.83 -1.83
CA PRO A 75 -11.84 2.56 -1.42
C PRO A 75 -12.11 3.86 -0.65
N LEU A 76 -13.25 4.53 -0.87
CA LEU A 76 -13.53 5.81 -0.23
C LEU A 76 -14.50 5.68 0.93
N PHE A 77 -14.27 6.49 1.96
CA PHE A 77 -15.25 6.74 3.00
C PHE A 77 -16.17 7.89 2.55
N THR A 78 -17.49 7.72 2.66
CA THR A 78 -18.44 8.81 2.40
C THR A 78 -19.23 9.18 3.63
N ALA A 79 -19.89 10.36 3.61
CA ALA A 79 -20.79 10.79 4.68
C ALA A 79 -21.97 9.84 4.91
N LYS A 80 -22.29 8.95 3.95
CA LYS A 80 -23.31 7.90 4.06
C LYS A 80 -22.75 6.54 4.47
N GLY A 81 -21.46 6.44 4.79
CA GLY A 81 -20.77 5.19 5.12
C GLY A 81 -19.84 4.70 4.02
N TRP A 82 -19.46 3.42 4.08
CA TRP A 82 -18.44 2.81 3.24
C TRP A 82 -18.90 2.41 1.83
N ASP A 83 -20.19 2.55 1.52
CA ASP A 83 -20.82 1.85 0.39
C ASP A 83 -21.54 2.82 -0.58
N ASP A 84 -20.96 3.99 -0.86
CA ASP A 84 -21.48 4.89 -1.91
C ASP A 84 -20.78 4.62 -3.27
N PRO A 85 -21.47 3.99 -4.25
CA PRO A 85 -20.90 3.64 -5.54
C PRO A 85 -20.59 4.85 -6.45
N LEU A 86 -21.08 6.06 -6.12
CA LEU A 86 -20.79 7.28 -6.89
C LEU A 86 -19.44 7.92 -6.51
N HIS A 87 -18.81 7.48 -5.42
CA HIS A 87 -17.52 7.97 -4.93
C HIS A 87 -16.49 6.84 -4.92
N ALA A 88 -16.20 6.28 -6.09
CA ALA A 88 -15.17 5.28 -6.23
C ALA A 88 -13.84 5.91 -6.64
N CYS A 89 -12.76 5.55 -5.94
CA CYS A 89 -11.41 5.89 -6.37
C CYS A 89 -11.12 5.19 -7.71
N ARG A 90 -11.05 5.98 -8.79
CA ARG A 90 -10.90 5.46 -10.16
C ARG A 90 -9.73 4.48 -10.32
N PRO A 91 -8.51 4.79 -9.81
CA PRO A 91 -7.41 3.83 -9.81
C PRO A 91 -7.76 2.47 -9.17
N CYS A 92 -8.34 2.48 -7.97
CA CYS A 92 -8.71 1.25 -7.26
C CYS A 92 -9.72 0.39 -8.02
N VAL A 93 -10.69 1.01 -8.71
CA VAL A 93 -11.68 0.28 -9.53
C VAL A 93 -11.07 -0.23 -10.83
N ALA A 94 -10.19 0.56 -11.46
CA ALA A 94 -9.57 0.19 -12.72
C ALA A 94 -8.59 -0.99 -12.59
N GLY A 95 -7.88 -1.08 -11.46
CA GLY A 95 -6.88 -2.11 -11.24
C GLY A 95 -5.62 -1.88 -12.08
N HIS A 96 -4.84 -2.93 -12.30
CA HIS A 96 -3.64 -2.87 -13.14
C HIS A 96 -3.96 -3.10 -14.61
N THR A 97 -3.19 -2.45 -15.47
CA THR A 97 -3.19 -2.66 -16.93
C THR A 97 -1.92 -3.37 -17.39
N GLU A 98 -1.91 -3.85 -18.64
CA GLU A 98 -0.69 -4.38 -19.27
C GLU A 98 0.44 -3.33 -19.31
N ALA A 99 0.08 -2.05 -19.54
CA ALA A 99 1.04 -0.96 -19.56
C ALA A 99 1.72 -0.77 -18.20
N ASP A 100 1.01 -1.02 -17.09
CA ASP A 100 1.60 -0.99 -15.75
C ASP A 100 2.64 -2.09 -15.58
N GLY A 101 2.36 -3.31 -16.05
CA GLY A 101 3.32 -4.41 -16.03
C GLY A 101 4.61 -4.08 -16.80
N LYS A 102 4.47 -3.47 -17.99
CA LYS A 102 5.62 -3.01 -18.79
C LYS A 102 6.40 -1.91 -18.08
N ARG A 103 5.73 -0.96 -17.43
CA ARG A 103 6.39 0.11 -16.65
C ARG A 103 7.12 -0.45 -15.44
N VAL A 104 6.52 -1.39 -14.71
CA VAL A 104 7.17 -2.09 -13.59
C VAL A 104 8.41 -2.84 -14.06
N GLY A 105 8.34 -3.59 -15.17
CA GLY A 105 9.52 -4.23 -15.75
C GLY A 105 10.61 -3.21 -16.16
N ALA A 106 10.21 -2.08 -16.73
CA ALA A 106 11.14 -1.01 -17.08
C ALA A 106 11.78 -0.34 -15.85
N LEU A 107 11.08 -0.27 -14.71
CA LEU A 107 11.67 0.19 -13.45
C LEU A 107 12.80 -0.73 -12.99
N GLY A 108 12.62 -2.05 -13.09
CA GLY A 108 13.67 -3.01 -12.76
C GLY A 108 14.96 -2.82 -13.54
N ALA A 109 14.88 -2.34 -14.79
CA ALA A 109 16.05 -2.03 -15.60
C ALA A 109 16.72 -0.67 -15.29
N ARG A 110 16.00 0.27 -14.67
CA ARG A 110 16.44 1.67 -14.48
C ARG A 110 16.76 2.04 -13.04
N ALA A 111 16.12 1.36 -12.09
CA ALA A 111 16.28 1.63 -10.67
C ALA A 111 17.71 1.35 -10.24
N LYS A 112 18.33 2.34 -9.59
CA LYS A 112 19.67 2.22 -9.01
C LYS A 112 19.55 1.63 -7.61
N LEU A 113 19.28 0.34 -7.55
CA LEU A 113 19.12 -0.38 -6.29
C LEU A 113 20.45 -0.45 -5.52
N PRO A 114 20.41 -0.47 -4.18
CA PRO A 114 21.59 -0.77 -3.37
C PRO A 114 22.22 -2.12 -3.77
N ALA A 115 23.54 -2.26 -3.65
CA ALA A 115 24.27 -3.43 -4.14
C ALA A 115 23.82 -4.79 -3.54
N LYS A 116 23.07 -4.79 -2.44
CA LYS A 116 22.55 -6.00 -1.78
C LYS A 116 21.08 -6.29 -2.12
N LYS A 117 20.47 -5.50 -2.99
CA LYS A 117 19.05 -5.56 -3.34
C LYS A 117 18.90 -5.97 -4.79
N ASP A 118 18.06 -6.98 -5.02
CA ASP A 118 17.59 -7.35 -6.34
C ASP A 118 16.26 -6.65 -6.64
N PHE A 119 15.88 -6.65 -7.92
CA PHE A 119 14.58 -6.14 -8.33
C PHE A 119 13.44 -6.96 -7.71
N ASP A 120 12.61 -6.30 -6.91
CA ASP A 120 11.37 -6.84 -6.36
C ASP A 120 10.17 -6.25 -7.13
N VAL A 121 9.48 -7.11 -7.86
CA VAL A 121 8.31 -6.75 -8.65
C VAL A 121 7.14 -6.28 -7.77
N VAL A 122 7.02 -6.78 -6.54
CA VAL A 122 5.94 -6.43 -5.63
C VAL A 122 6.14 -5.02 -5.06
N ASP A 123 7.37 -4.66 -4.68
CA ASP A 123 7.67 -3.29 -4.24
C ASP A 123 7.50 -2.28 -5.38
N ALA A 124 7.88 -2.65 -6.60
CA ALA A 124 7.63 -1.83 -7.78
C ALA A 124 6.11 -1.67 -8.07
N LEU A 125 5.29 -2.71 -7.82
CA LEU A 125 3.83 -2.62 -7.92
C LEU A 125 3.22 -1.77 -6.80
N VAL A 126 3.72 -1.85 -5.57
CA VAL A 126 3.35 -0.96 -4.45
C VAL A 126 3.53 0.50 -4.86
N LEU A 127 4.70 0.82 -5.45
CA LEU A 127 4.97 2.16 -5.96
C LEU A 127 4.06 2.56 -7.12
N MET A 128 3.83 1.67 -8.08
CA MET A 128 2.96 1.95 -9.23
C MET A 128 1.52 2.25 -8.78
N ILE A 129 1.01 1.52 -7.80
CA ILE A 129 -0.30 1.79 -7.19
C ILE A 129 -0.29 3.18 -6.55
N ALA A 130 0.73 3.52 -5.77
CA ALA A 130 0.84 4.85 -5.16
C ALA A 130 0.84 5.97 -6.23
N ALA A 131 1.60 5.82 -7.32
CA ALA A 131 1.68 6.78 -8.42
C ALA A 131 0.31 7.04 -9.09
N HIS A 132 -0.50 6.00 -9.27
CA HIS A 132 -1.84 6.15 -9.88
C HIS A 132 -2.81 7.00 -9.05
N HIS A 133 -2.55 7.19 -7.75
CA HIS A 133 -3.43 7.94 -6.86
C HIS A 133 -3.06 9.43 -6.73
N GLY A 134 -2.07 9.90 -7.49
CA GLY A 134 -1.49 11.23 -7.28
C GLY A 134 -0.87 11.28 -5.89
N ARG A 135 -1.32 12.18 -5.00
CA ARG A 135 -0.75 12.28 -3.65
C ARG A 135 -0.94 10.97 -2.86
N ALA A 136 0.14 10.26 -2.61
CA ALA A 136 0.14 8.99 -1.91
C ALA A 136 1.27 8.88 -0.88
N LEU A 137 1.08 8.01 0.11
CA LEU A 137 2.08 7.62 1.10
C LEU A 137 2.21 6.10 1.09
N ILE A 138 3.43 5.59 0.94
CA ILE A 138 3.75 4.18 1.14
C ILE A 138 4.22 4.01 2.58
N VAL A 139 3.58 3.10 3.31
CA VAL A 139 4.02 2.70 4.65
C VAL A 139 4.72 1.37 4.52
N THR A 140 5.99 1.34 4.91
CA THR A 140 6.90 0.21 4.72
C THR A 140 7.86 0.10 5.89
N THR A 141 8.34 -1.11 6.19
CA THR A 141 9.46 -1.28 7.14
C THR A 141 10.83 -1.25 6.45
N ASP A 142 10.86 -1.32 5.13
CA ASP A 142 12.06 -1.32 4.31
C ASP A 142 12.16 0.00 3.54
N LEU A 143 13.19 0.78 3.85
CA LEU A 143 13.37 2.11 3.24
C LEU A 143 14.46 2.11 2.16
N ASP A 144 14.99 0.94 1.78
CA ASP A 144 16.20 0.88 0.97
C ASP A 144 15.92 0.88 -0.55
N ASP A 145 14.85 0.23 -1.01
CA ASP A 145 14.56 -0.01 -2.44
C ASP A 145 13.48 0.93 -3.00
N LEU A 146 12.40 1.17 -2.28
CA LEU A 146 11.30 2.04 -2.71
C LEU A 146 11.74 3.45 -3.13
N PRO A 147 12.72 4.12 -2.47
CA PRO A 147 13.23 5.39 -2.97
C PRO A 147 13.89 5.30 -4.35
N ALA A 148 14.59 4.20 -4.65
CA ALA A 148 15.23 3.98 -5.95
C ALA A 148 14.20 3.76 -7.06
N TYR A 149 13.12 3.02 -6.77
CA TYR A 149 12.00 2.89 -7.72
C TYR A 149 11.29 4.22 -7.93
N ARG A 150 11.06 5.00 -6.87
CA ARG A 150 10.41 6.33 -6.94
C ARG A 150 11.19 7.29 -7.82
N GLU A 151 12.52 7.31 -7.66
CA GLU A 151 13.43 8.10 -8.48
C GLU A 151 13.37 7.65 -9.95
N ALA A 152 13.44 6.34 -10.22
CA ALA A 152 13.39 5.80 -11.57
C ALA A 152 12.03 6.03 -12.27
N LEU A 153 10.95 6.15 -11.50
CA LEU A 153 9.61 6.48 -12.00
C LEU A 153 9.43 7.99 -12.23
N GLY A 154 10.22 8.83 -11.55
CA GLY A 154 10.12 10.30 -11.59
C GLY A 154 9.00 10.86 -10.70
N GLU A 155 8.50 10.11 -9.72
CA GLU A 155 7.30 10.45 -8.96
C GLU A 155 7.60 10.93 -7.53
N HIS A 156 8.14 12.15 -7.42
CA HIS A 156 8.57 12.72 -6.12
C HIS A 156 7.42 13.08 -5.18
N HIS A 157 6.18 13.04 -5.64
CA HIS A 157 5.00 13.36 -4.85
C HIS A 157 4.51 12.19 -3.97
N ILE A 158 5.12 11.01 -4.12
CA ILE A 158 4.86 9.83 -3.30
C ILE A 158 5.72 9.88 -2.04
N GLY A 159 5.10 10.01 -0.87
CA GLY A 159 5.78 9.85 0.41
C GLY A 159 6.13 8.38 0.67
N ILE A 160 7.22 8.12 1.38
CA ILE A 160 7.58 6.79 1.88
C ILE A 160 7.93 6.96 3.35
N CYS A 161 7.33 6.17 4.25
CA CYS A 161 7.63 6.27 5.67
C CYS A 161 7.62 4.93 6.39
N HIS A 162 8.44 4.86 7.44
CA HIS A 162 8.38 3.80 8.43
C HIS A 162 7.13 3.95 9.31
N PRO A 163 6.47 2.87 9.77
CA PRO A 163 5.35 2.95 10.72
C PRO A 163 5.71 3.62 12.06
N ASP A 164 7.00 3.70 12.39
CA ASP A 164 7.51 4.40 13.58
C ASP A 164 7.83 5.88 13.33
N ALA A 165 7.75 6.34 12.08
CA ALA A 165 8.03 7.73 11.74
C ALA A 165 7.05 8.68 12.45
N PRO A 166 7.46 9.92 12.76
CA PRO A 166 6.57 10.89 13.40
C PRO A 166 5.29 11.08 12.59
N GLN A 167 4.13 11.08 13.25
CA GLN A 167 2.79 11.10 12.65
C GLN A 167 2.45 12.38 11.83
N ARG A 168 3.40 13.30 11.65
CA ARG A 168 3.25 14.53 10.87
C ARG A 168 3.21 14.31 9.34
N ILE A 169 3.38 13.06 8.90
CA ILE A 169 3.50 12.68 7.47
C ILE A 169 2.12 12.50 6.80
N LEU A 170 1.07 12.29 7.61
CA LEU A 170 -0.31 12.16 7.14
C LEU A 170 -1.03 13.50 7.12
#